data_AF-A0A975DBE5-F1
#
_entry.id   AF-A0A975DBE5-F1
#
_cell.length_a   1.000
_cell.length_b   1.000
_cell.length_c   1.000
_cell.angle_alpha   90.00
_cell.angle_beta   90.00
_cell.angle_gamma   90.00
#
_symmetry.space_group_name_H-M   'P 1'
#
loop_
_entity.id
_entity.type
_entity.pdbx_description
1 polymer ?
#
loop_
_entity_poly.entity_id
_entity_poly.type
_entity_poly.pdbx_seq_one_letter_code
_entity_poly.pdbx_strand_id
1 'polypeptide(L)'
;MKLFITTLIATTLVGCSTGKLEYINARGETKFACETEYSWQPSVDKYAVEYVLSYCAKQAVKQGHTVVDQRLLALDLSVPEAPKGQIWSFELAKSMHNKDLITDKEYGYLVAYIDLGHNLNDQ
;
A
#
# COMPACT_ATOMS: atom_id res chain seq x y z
N MET A 1 24.90 -23.80 -43.88
CA MET A 1 25.18 -23.90 -42.43
C MET A 1 24.28 -22.88 -41.73
N LYS A 2 23.17 -23.33 -41.12
CA LYS A 2 22.17 -22.45 -40.49
C LYS A 2 22.63 -22.12 -39.07
N LEU A 3 23.03 -20.87 -38.82
CA LEU A 3 23.26 -20.38 -37.46
C LEU A 3 21.88 -20.14 -36.81
N PHE A 4 21.49 -21.02 -35.89
CA PHE A 4 20.37 -20.78 -35.00
C PHE A 4 20.86 -19.90 -33.84
N ILE A 5 20.63 -18.59 -33.94
CA ILE A 5 20.81 -17.65 -32.83
C ILE A 5 19.51 -17.68 -32.02
N THR A 6 19.49 -18.46 -30.94
CA THR A 6 18.35 -18.51 -30.02
C THR A 6 18.49 -17.35 -29.02
N THR A 7 17.83 -16.24 -29.30
CA THR A 7 17.75 -15.07 -28.41
C THR A 7 16.90 -15.41 -27.19
N LEU A 8 17.53 -15.56 -26.02
CA LEU A 8 16.86 -15.75 -24.74
C LEU A 8 16.26 -14.41 -24.29
N ILE A 9 14.96 -14.23 -24.52
CA ILE A 9 14.20 -13.07 -24.04
C ILE A 9 13.96 -13.25 -22.53
N ALA A 10 14.68 -12.49 -21.71
CA ALA A 10 14.40 -12.37 -20.28
C ALA A 10 13.16 -11.49 -20.10
N THR A 11 11.99 -12.12 -19.89
CA THR A 11 10.79 -11.41 -19.45
C THR A 11 10.99 -10.97 -18.00
N THR A 12 11.34 -9.70 -17.78
CA THR A 12 11.25 -9.10 -16.46
C THR A 12 9.77 -8.93 -16.13
N LEU A 13 9.26 -9.75 -15.21
CA LEU A 13 7.95 -9.56 -14.61
C LEU A 13 7.98 -8.22 -13.86
N VAL A 14 7.40 -7.18 -14.43
CA VAL A 14 7.02 -5.98 -13.69
C VAL A 14 6.00 -6.42 -12.65
N GLY A 15 6.39 -6.38 -11.37
CA GLY A 15 5.53 -6.78 -10.27
C GLY A 15 4.65 -5.61 -9.85
N CYS A 16 3.44 -5.52 -10.39
CA CYS A 16 2.40 -4.68 -9.80
C CYS A 16 1.94 -5.34 -8.48
N SER A 17 1.93 -4.58 -7.39
CA SER A 17 1.27 -4.99 -6.15
C SER A 17 -0.15 -4.46 -6.17
N THR A 18 -1.12 -5.37 -6.23
CA THR A 18 -2.55 -5.05 -6.22
C THR A 18 -3.22 -5.65 -4.99
N GLY A 19 -4.30 -5.03 -4.54
CA GLY A 19 -5.08 -5.54 -3.43
C GLY A 19 -6.53 -5.10 -3.49
N LYS A 20 -7.43 -5.96 -3.00
CA LYS A 20 -8.86 -5.69 -2.95
C LYS A 20 -9.44 -6.13 -1.64
N LEU A 21 -10.27 -5.28 -1.03
CA LEU A 21 -10.92 -5.58 0.24
C LEU A 21 -12.35 -6.05 0.03
N GLU A 22 -12.65 -7.26 0.48
CA GLU A 22 -14.00 -7.81 0.55
C GLU A 22 -14.66 -7.59 1.92
N TYR A 23 -15.95 -7.28 1.91
CA TYR A 23 -16.80 -7.22 3.10
C TYR A 23 -18.19 -7.78 2.83
N ILE A 24 -18.89 -8.15 3.90
CA ILE A 24 -20.28 -8.60 3.90
C ILE A 24 -21.14 -7.47 4.46
N ASN A 25 -22.14 -7.04 3.68
CA ASN A 25 -23.07 -5.99 4.08
C ASN A 25 -24.19 -6.52 5.00
N ALA A 26 -25.04 -5.63 5.51
CA ALA A 26 -26.15 -6.00 6.40
C ALA A 26 -27.19 -6.96 5.77
N ARG A 27 -27.19 -7.12 4.44
CA ARG A 27 -28.07 -8.05 3.71
C ARG A 27 -27.42 -9.42 3.49
N GLY A 28 -26.18 -9.62 3.96
CA GLY A 28 -25.41 -10.85 3.73
C GLY A 28 -24.75 -10.93 2.34
N GLU A 29 -24.70 -9.82 1.59
CA GLU A 29 -24.05 -9.80 0.28
C GLU A 29 -22.57 -9.47 0.40
N THR A 30 -21.71 -10.21 -0.31
CA THR A 30 -20.30 -9.86 -0.49
C THR A 30 -20.16 -8.69 -1.45
N LYS A 31 -19.43 -7.67 -1.03
CA LYS A 31 -19.08 -6.47 -1.79
C LYS A 31 -17.59 -6.16 -1.63
N PHE A 32 -17.11 -5.20 -2.42
CA PHE A 32 -15.76 -4.70 -2.32
C PHE A 32 -15.76 -3.28 -1.73
N ALA A 33 -14.94 -3.05 -0.72
CA ALA A 33 -14.81 -1.73 -0.07
C ALA A 33 -13.81 -0.84 -0.79
N CYS A 34 -12.66 -1.39 -1.18
CA CYS A 34 -11.68 -0.67 -1.99
C CYS A 34 -10.79 -1.63 -2.78
N GLU A 35 -10.15 -1.06 -3.80
CA GLU A 35 -9.16 -1.69 -4.67
C GLU A 35 -8.01 -0.70 -4.86
N THR A 36 -6.78 -1.18 -4.83
CA THR A 36 -5.58 -0.34 -4.93
C THR A 36 -4.47 -1.06 -5.68
N GLU A 37 -3.60 -0.28 -6.34
CA GLU A 37 -2.47 -0.76 -7.10
C GLU A 37 -1.28 0.19 -6.95
N TYR A 38 -0.08 -0.38 -6.76
CA TYR A 38 1.20 0.33 -6.78
C TYR A 38 2.20 -0.49 -7.62
N SER A 39 3.05 0.17 -8.42
CA SER A 39 3.82 -0.50 -9.48
C SER A 39 5.27 0.01 -9.68
N TRP A 40 5.92 0.49 -8.63
CA TRP A 40 7.26 1.10 -8.72
C TRP A 40 8.37 0.32 -8.04
N GLN A 41 8.11 -0.26 -6.87
CA GLN A 41 9.09 -0.99 -6.09
C GLN A 41 8.38 -2.12 -5.31
N PRO A 42 8.37 -3.36 -5.82
CA PRO A 42 7.60 -4.46 -5.21
C PRO A 42 7.87 -4.70 -3.72
N SER A 43 9.10 -4.44 -3.25
CA SER A 43 9.46 -4.60 -1.84
C SER A 43 8.77 -3.58 -0.91
N VAL A 44 8.39 -2.42 -1.45
CA VAL A 44 7.72 -1.30 -0.78
C VAL A 44 6.22 -1.32 -1.07
N ASP A 45 5.84 -1.51 -2.34
CA ASP A 45 4.46 -1.44 -2.84
C ASP A 45 3.52 -2.39 -2.10
N LYS A 46 4.00 -3.59 -1.71
CA LYS A 46 3.22 -4.53 -0.91
C LYS A 46 2.74 -3.94 0.42
N TYR A 47 3.52 -3.05 1.03
CA TYR A 47 3.16 -2.40 2.29
C TYR A 47 2.22 -1.22 2.07
N ALA A 48 2.34 -0.51 0.94
CA ALA A 48 1.35 0.51 0.56
C ALA A 48 -0.03 -0.12 0.34
N VAL A 49 -0.10 -1.24 -0.38
CA VAL A 49 -1.33 -2.04 -0.55
C VAL A 49 -1.87 -2.49 0.81
N GLU A 50 -1.02 -3.05 1.68
CA GLU A 50 -1.40 -3.48 3.03
C GLU A 50 -2.02 -2.35 3.85
N TYR A 51 -1.41 -1.16 3.82
CA TYR A 51 -1.91 0.03 4.52
C TYR A 51 -3.32 0.40 4.04
N VAL A 52 -3.51 0.54 2.71
CA VAL A 52 -4.79 0.94 2.14
C VAL A 52 -5.87 -0.08 2.48
N LEU A 53 -5.60 -1.38 2.32
CA LEU A 53 -6.57 -2.43 2.63
C LEU A 53 -6.95 -2.45 4.11
N SER A 54 -6.00 -2.27 5.02
CA SER A 54 -6.27 -2.15 6.45
C SER A 54 -7.09 -0.90 6.79
N TYR A 55 -6.76 0.24 6.19
CA TYR A 55 -7.51 1.47 6.36
C TYR A 55 -8.97 1.27 5.92
N CYS A 56 -9.19 0.73 4.72
CA CYS A 56 -10.53 0.42 4.23
C CYS A 56 -11.26 -0.58 5.13
N ALA A 57 -10.57 -1.57 5.68
CA ALA A 57 -11.16 -2.58 6.56
C ALA A 57 -11.70 -1.93 7.83
N LYS A 58 -10.90 -1.05 8.44
CA LYS A 58 -11.32 -0.28 9.62
C LYS A 58 -12.49 0.66 9.31
N GLN A 59 -12.54 1.27 8.13
CA GLN A 59 -13.67 2.11 7.71
C GLN A 59 -14.94 1.29 7.44
N ALA A 60 -14.82 0.13 6.81
CA ALA A 60 -15.96 -0.78 6.57
C ALA A 60 -16.60 -1.24 7.88
N VAL A 61 -15.78 -1.60 8.89
CA VAL A 61 -16.29 -1.94 10.23
C VAL A 61 -17.02 -0.75 10.88
N LYS A 62 -16.48 0.47 10.77
CA LYS A 62 -17.18 1.68 11.27
C LYS A 62 -18.53 1.92 10.59
N GLN A 63 -18.71 1.46 9.36
CA GLN A 63 -19.96 1.52 8.61
C GLN A 63 -20.91 0.34 8.91
N GLY A 64 -20.56 -0.55 9.84
CA GLY A 64 -21.37 -1.70 10.23
C GLY A 64 -21.24 -2.89 9.29
N HIS A 65 -20.18 -2.96 8.49
CA HIS A 65 -19.90 -4.09 7.61
C HIS A 65 -18.98 -5.12 8.27
N THR A 66 -19.11 -6.38 7.87
CA THR A 66 -18.22 -7.46 8.33
C THR A 66 -17.11 -7.67 7.30
N VAL A 67 -15.87 -7.36 7.66
CA VAL A 67 -14.71 -7.59 6.79
C VAL A 67 -14.40 -9.08 6.68
N VAL A 68 -14.06 -9.58 5.48
CA VAL A 68 -13.74 -10.99 5.28
C VAL A 68 -12.35 -11.33 5.84
N ASP A 69 -11.31 -10.55 5.48
CA ASP A 69 -9.96 -10.73 6.02
C ASP A 69 -9.76 -9.96 7.33
N GLN A 70 -10.04 -10.64 8.45
CA GLN A 70 -9.93 -10.07 9.79
C GLN A 70 -8.49 -9.68 10.17
N ARG A 71 -7.45 -10.20 9.51
CA ARG A 71 -6.05 -9.86 9.81
C ARG A 71 -5.78 -8.38 9.57
N LEU A 72 -6.45 -7.80 8.57
CA LEU A 72 -6.33 -6.38 8.22
C LEU A 72 -6.77 -5.44 9.34
N LEU A 73 -7.65 -5.89 10.24
CA LEU A 73 -8.12 -5.08 11.37
C LEU A 73 -7.08 -4.98 12.50
N ALA A 74 -6.18 -5.96 12.59
CA ALA A 74 -5.16 -6.02 13.64
C ALA A 74 -3.87 -5.26 13.28
N LEU A 75 -3.72 -4.81 12.03
CA LEU A 75 -2.54 -4.08 11.59
C LEU A 75 -2.46 -2.70 12.24
N ASP A 76 -1.28 -2.38 12.77
CA ASP A 76 -0.95 -1.02 13.18
C ASP A 76 -0.63 -0.18 11.95
N LEU A 77 -1.28 0.98 11.82
CA LEU A 77 -1.13 1.90 10.70
C LEU A 77 -0.38 3.17 11.10
N SER A 78 0.34 3.15 12.22
CA SER A 78 1.25 4.23 12.57
C SER A 78 2.30 4.45 11.48
N VAL A 79 2.54 5.70 11.13
CA VAL A 79 3.68 6.13 10.32
C VAL A 79 4.69 6.87 11.21
N PRO A 80 5.98 6.89 10.86
CA PRO A 80 6.97 7.67 11.61
C PRO A 80 6.61 9.16 11.57
N GLU A 81 6.99 9.89 12.62
CA GLU A 81 6.82 11.34 12.66
C GLU A 81 7.65 12.02 11.58
N ALA A 82 7.09 13.07 10.96
CA ALA A 82 7.82 13.88 10.00
C ALA A 82 8.96 14.65 10.72
N PRO A 83 10.08 14.91 10.02
CA PRO A 83 11.13 15.79 10.53
C PRO A 83 10.56 17.12 11.04
N LYS A 84 11.13 17.64 12.13
CA LYS A 84 10.62 18.84 12.81
C LYS A 84 10.38 20.00 11.83
N GLY A 85 9.15 20.52 11.85
CA GLY A 85 8.72 21.65 11.01
C GLY A 85 8.44 21.28 9.55
N GLN A 86 8.38 19.99 9.21
CA GLN A 86 8.04 19.50 7.89
C GLN A 86 6.77 18.65 7.96
N ILE A 87 6.12 18.51 6.80
CA ILE A 87 5.01 17.58 6.57
C ILE A 87 5.52 16.51 5.61
N TRP A 88 5.04 15.29 5.75
CA TRP A 88 5.38 14.23 4.80
C TRP A 88 4.94 14.59 3.37
N SER A 89 5.90 14.58 2.46
CA SER A 89 5.70 14.57 1.01
C SER A 89 6.32 13.32 0.41
N PHE A 90 5.92 12.94 -0.82
CA PHE A 90 6.49 11.79 -1.51
C PHE A 90 8.00 11.94 -1.70
N GLU A 91 8.46 13.15 -2.00
CA GLU A 91 9.89 13.48 -2.17
C GLU A 91 10.66 13.33 -0.86
N LEU A 92 10.09 13.80 0.26
CA LEU A 92 10.73 13.67 1.56
C LEU A 92 10.83 12.20 2.00
N ALA A 93 9.73 11.45 1.89
CA ALA A 93 9.69 10.03 2.22
C ALA A 93 10.69 9.24 1.37
N LYS A 94 10.71 9.47 0.05
CA LYS A 94 11.68 8.86 -0.86
C LYS A 94 13.12 9.22 -0.51
N SER A 95 13.39 10.48 -0.19
CA SER A 95 14.74 10.95 0.19
C SER A 95 15.24 10.28 1.47
N MET A 96 14.36 10.07 2.46
CA MET A 96 14.70 9.38 3.70
C MET A 96 14.90 7.88 3.50
N HIS A 97 14.05 7.24 2.69
CA HIS A 97 14.19 5.82 2.34
C HIS A 97 15.50 5.56 1.59
N ASN A 98 15.86 6.39 0.61
CA ASN A 98 17.13 6.31 -0.12
C ASN A 98 18.37 6.50 0.77
N LYS A 99 18.21 7.03 1.98
CA LYS A 99 19.28 7.23 2.98
C LYS A 99 19.24 6.16 4.08
N ASP A 100 18.43 5.12 3.92
CA ASP A 100 18.20 4.06 4.90
C ASP A 100 17.72 4.58 6.27
N LEU A 101 17.08 5.76 6.30
CA LEU A 101 16.55 6.37 7.54
C LEU A 101 15.16 5.84 7.90
N ILE A 102 14.46 5.25 6.94
CA ILE A 102 13.18 4.57 7.11
C ILE A 102 13.22 3.26 6.33
N THR A 103 12.53 2.25 6.84
CA THR A 103 12.43 0.92 6.24
C THR A 103 11.50 0.90 5.03
N ASP A 104 11.55 -0.17 4.23
CA ASP A 104 10.60 -0.41 3.13
C ASP A 104 9.13 -0.36 3.60
N LYS A 105 8.86 -0.87 4.81
CA LYS A 105 7.51 -0.86 5.40
C LYS A 105 7.06 0.56 5.71
N GLU A 106 7.88 1.31 6.44
CA GLU A 106 7.57 2.71 6.78
C GLU A 106 7.42 3.56 5.52
N TYR A 107 8.27 3.37 4.52
CA TYR A 107 8.15 4.08 3.25
C TYR A 107 6.86 3.71 2.51
N GLY A 108 6.52 2.42 2.41
CA GLY A 108 5.27 2.00 1.77
C GLY A 108 4.02 2.52 2.48
N TYR A 109 4.04 2.52 3.82
CA TYR A 109 2.96 3.11 4.61
C TYR A 109 2.88 4.62 4.43
N LEU A 110 4.01 5.34 4.37
CA LEU A 110 4.04 6.77 4.08
C LEU A 110 3.48 7.09 2.69
N VAL A 111 3.82 6.29 1.67
CA VAL A 111 3.25 6.44 0.32
C VAL A 111 1.73 6.38 0.39
N ALA A 112 1.16 5.33 0.98
CA ALA A 112 -0.29 5.21 1.13
C ALA A 112 -0.91 6.30 2.02
N TYR A 113 -0.24 6.68 3.10
CA TYR A 113 -0.68 7.72 4.04
C TYR A 113 -0.77 9.10 3.35
N ILE A 114 0.20 9.46 2.51
CA ILE A 114 0.20 10.69 1.72
C ILE A 114 -0.85 10.61 0.60
N ASP A 115 -0.97 9.47 -0.09
CA ASP A 115 -1.93 9.25 -1.18
C ASP A 115 -3.38 9.39 -0.70
N LEU A 116 -3.67 8.95 0.52
CA LEU A 116 -4.97 9.13 1.20
C LEU A 116 -5.15 10.54 1.80
N GLY A 117 -4.14 11.42 1.71
CA GLY A 117 -4.18 12.80 2.21
C GLY A 117 -4.13 12.93 3.73
N HIS A 118 -3.73 11.89 4.46
CA HIS A 118 -3.70 11.92 5.93
C HIS A 118 -2.65 12.88 6.49
N ASN A 119 -1.57 13.15 5.73
CA ASN A 119 -0.52 14.11 6.07
C ASN A 119 -1.01 15.56 6.23
N LEU A 120 -2.24 15.86 5.79
CA LEU A 120 -2.86 17.18 5.90
C LEU A 120 -3.82 17.31 7.10
N ASN A 121 -4.20 16.19 7.72
CA ASN A 121 -5.19 16.15 8.80
C ASN A 121 -4.57 16.28 10.20
N ASP A 122 -3.24 16.30 10.31
CA ASP A 122 -2.48 16.49 11.55
C ASP A 122 -2.07 17.97 11.78
N GLN A 123 -2.76 18.92 11.14
CA GLN A 123 -2.68 20.37 11.39
C GLN A 123 -3.78 20.84 12.34
#